data_AF-A0A353WZF5-F1
#
_entry.id   AF-A0A353WZF5-F1
#
_cell.length_a   1.000
_cell.length_b   1.000
_cell.length_c   1.000
_cell.angle_alpha   90.00
_cell.angle_beta   90.00
_cell.angle_gamma   90.00
#
_symmetry.space_group_name_H-M   'P 1'
#
loop_
_entity.id
_entity.type
_entity.pdbx_description
1 polymer ?
#
loop_
_entity_poly.entity_id
_entity_poly.type
_entity_poly.pdbx_seq_one_letter_code
_entity_poly.pdbx_strand_id
1 'polypeptide(L)'
;MFKFWAPAILFFLSLHVQHIGFRSIFTPRYIKTRFIFFDVMSLSKKVVQVEKLYQELDRRLALFRSKSGLSCASECGRCCKKPDIEAWAIEFLPLAYRHCLEGTDQPLLNKIVESPDQICILFSPFILDKGFCNHYNYRGAICRLFGFSAVIDKYGQRRLSTCKTIKEQSTKTYIKASEMAREWEDMPTYQYYYQKLQEIEPSLCHERLPINKAIRAALGYVMNRFYYENEDYISENPPKAG
;
A
#
# COMPACT_ATOMS: atom_id res chain seq x y z
N MET A 1 -1.00 -80.12 27.95
CA MET A 1 -2.22 -80.06 28.79
C MET A 1 -2.73 -78.63 28.69
N PHE A 2 -3.99 -78.28 28.38
CA PHE A 2 -5.17 -79.00 27.85
C PHE A 2 -5.37 -78.55 26.35
N LYS A 3 -6.08 -79.21 25.41
CA LYS A 3 -7.54 -79.52 25.29
C LYS A 3 -8.44 -78.26 25.50
N PHE A 4 -9.54 -77.95 24.79
CA PHE A 4 -10.27 -78.43 23.59
C PHE A 4 -11.34 -77.34 23.23
N TRP A 5 -12.13 -77.26 22.15
CA TRP A 5 -12.43 -78.12 20.97
C TRP A 5 -12.97 -77.23 19.79
N ALA A 6 -13.87 -77.74 18.94
CA ALA A 6 -14.74 -77.01 17.98
C ALA A 6 -16.20 -77.55 18.14
N PRO A 7 -17.21 -77.45 17.22
CA PRO A 7 -17.41 -76.66 15.99
C PRO A 7 -18.83 -76.02 15.82
N ALA A 8 -19.07 -75.38 14.64
CA ALA A 8 -20.31 -75.31 13.81
C ALA A 8 -21.75 -75.05 14.38
N ILE A 9 -22.57 -74.31 13.61
CA ILE A 9 -23.83 -74.77 12.94
C ILE A 9 -24.51 -73.60 12.15
N LEU A 10 -25.37 -73.92 11.15
CA LEU A 10 -26.08 -72.95 10.28
C LEU A 10 -27.55 -72.72 10.70
N PHE A 11 -28.09 -71.53 10.39
CA PHE A 11 -29.52 -71.26 10.13
C PHE A 11 -29.61 -70.13 9.08
N PHE A 12 -30.08 -70.33 7.85
CA PHE A 12 -31.46 -70.55 7.32
C PHE A 12 -32.34 -69.30 7.13
N LEU A 13 -32.38 -68.84 5.87
CA LEU A 13 -33.55 -68.37 5.09
C LEU A 13 -34.63 -67.47 5.72
N SER A 14 -34.68 -66.21 5.27
CA SER A 14 -35.80 -65.60 4.50
C SER A 14 -35.39 -64.22 3.98
N LEU A 15 -35.38 -63.94 2.67
CA LEU A 15 -36.54 -63.59 1.84
C LEU A 15 -37.36 -62.40 2.35
N HIS A 16 -37.02 -61.19 1.86
CA HIS A 16 -38.02 -60.23 1.36
C HIS A 16 -37.40 -59.38 0.24
N VAL A 17 -37.93 -59.49 -0.98
CA VAL A 17 -37.52 -58.70 -2.15
C VAL A 17 -38.72 -57.88 -2.60
N GLN A 18 -38.78 -56.62 -2.14
CA GLN A 18 -39.55 -55.56 -2.76
C GLN A 18 -38.81 -54.24 -2.51
N HIS A 19 -38.69 -53.27 -3.40
CA HIS A 19 -38.70 -53.13 -4.87
C HIS A 19 -38.68 -51.59 -5.08
N ILE A 20 -38.08 -51.09 -6.17
CA ILE A 20 -38.20 -49.69 -6.65
C ILE A 20 -37.47 -48.63 -5.77
N GLY A 21 -36.55 -47.86 -6.36
CA GLY A 21 -35.74 -46.89 -5.60
C GLY A 21 -34.70 -46.10 -6.41
N PHE A 22 -35.00 -45.85 -7.68
CA PHE A 22 -34.24 -45.08 -8.68
C PHE A 22 -33.43 -43.88 -8.11
N ARG A 23 -32.08 -43.90 -8.18
CA ARG A 23 -31.23 -42.94 -8.94
C ARG A 23 -29.73 -43.12 -8.74
N SER A 24 -28.96 -42.67 -9.73
CA SER A 24 -27.51 -42.72 -9.79
C SER A 24 -26.83 -41.73 -8.82
N ILE A 25 -26.00 -42.22 -7.90
CA ILE A 25 -24.96 -41.41 -7.26
C ILE A 25 -23.69 -41.49 -8.11
N PHE A 26 -23.70 -40.74 -9.23
CA PHE A 26 -22.47 -40.35 -9.91
C PHE A 26 -21.73 -39.40 -8.96
N THR A 27 -20.71 -39.88 -8.25
CA THR A 27 -19.93 -39.03 -7.32
C THR A 27 -19.07 -38.05 -8.12
N PRO A 28 -19.36 -36.73 -8.11
CA PRO A 28 -18.51 -35.76 -8.81
C PRO A 28 -17.28 -35.53 -7.94
N ARG A 29 -16.17 -36.15 -8.35
CA ARG A 29 -14.84 -35.97 -7.75
C ARG A 29 -14.47 -34.48 -7.83
N TYR A 30 -14.72 -33.72 -6.76
CA TYR A 30 -14.61 -32.25 -6.75
C TYR A 30 -13.19 -31.79 -7.11
N ILE A 31 -12.99 -31.35 -8.37
CA ILE A 31 -11.73 -30.76 -8.84
C ILE A 31 -11.65 -29.31 -8.36
N LYS A 32 -11.40 -29.11 -7.06
CA LYS A 32 -11.26 -27.78 -6.45
C LYS A 32 -9.80 -27.28 -6.52
N THR A 33 -9.19 -27.38 -7.71
CA THR A 33 -7.72 -27.27 -7.87
C THR A 33 -7.28 -26.37 -9.03
N ARG A 34 -7.92 -25.20 -9.20
CA ARG A 34 -7.32 -24.04 -9.92
C ARG A 34 -8.11 -22.72 -9.73
N PHE A 35 -8.29 -22.29 -8.48
CA PHE A 35 -8.69 -20.91 -8.19
C PHE A 35 -7.69 -20.24 -7.24
N ILE A 36 -6.89 -19.35 -7.84
CA ILE A 36 -6.28 -18.14 -7.28
C ILE A 36 -5.59 -18.29 -5.91
N PHE A 37 -4.25 -18.29 -5.95
CA PHE A 37 -3.41 -17.94 -4.79
C PHE A 37 -3.56 -16.42 -4.53
N PHE A 38 -4.65 -16.03 -3.87
CA PHE A 38 -4.93 -14.64 -3.53
C PHE A 38 -4.25 -14.30 -2.21
N ASP A 39 -3.58 -13.15 -2.13
CA ASP A 39 -2.84 -12.73 -0.94
C ASP A 39 -3.80 -12.23 0.16
N VAL A 40 -4.22 -13.13 1.05
CA VAL A 40 -5.21 -12.84 2.11
C VAL A 40 -4.57 -12.19 3.34
N MET A 41 -3.83 -11.10 3.12
CA MET A 41 -3.54 -10.13 4.18
C MET A 41 -4.70 -9.11 4.27
N SER A 42 -5.25 -8.92 5.47
CA SER A 42 -6.30 -7.93 5.71
C SER A 42 -5.79 -6.51 5.42
N LEU A 43 -6.67 -5.64 4.91
CA LEU A 43 -6.36 -4.27 4.53
C LEU A 43 -5.56 -3.52 5.61
N SER A 44 -6.02 -3.62 6.86
CA SER A 44 -5.38 -3.04 8.05
C SER A 44 -3.91 -3.46 8.23
N LYS A 45 -3.54 -4.71 7.90
CA LYS A 45 -2.14 -5.17 7.98
C LYS A 45 -1.28 -4.53 6.90
N LYS A 46 -1.79 -4.41 5.67
CA LYS A 46 -1.10 -3.76 4.55
C LYS A 46 -0.87 -2.27 4.84
N VAL A 47 -1.87 -1.58 5.38
CA VAL A 47 -1.75 -0.19 5.85
C VAL A 47 -0.63 -0.05 6.88
N VAL A 48 -0.65 -0.88 7.94
CA VAL A 48 0.37 -0.85 9.00
C VAL A 48 1.78 -1.19 8.48
N GLN A 49 1.92 -2.01 7.44
CA GLN A 49 3.21 -2.24 6.78
C GLN A 49 3.72 -0.97 6.07
N VAL A 50 2.87 -0.26 5.31
CA VAL A 50 3.24 1.00 4.66
C VAL A 50 3.57 2.08 5.70
N GLU A 51 2.81 2.20 6.78
CA GLU A 51 3.09 3.15 7.86
C GLU A 51 4.44 2.86 8.54
N LYS A 52 4.75 1.58 8.84
CA LYS A 52 6.06 1.19 9.41
C LYS A 52 7.22 1.49 8.47
N LEU A 53 7.05 1.22 7.17
CA LEU A 53 8.03 1.56 6.13
C LEU A 53 8.28 3.08 6.08
N TYR A 54 7.23 3.89 6.25
CA TYR A 54 7.32 5.35 6.30
C TYR A 54 7.96 5.88 7.59
N GLN A 55 7.72 5.24 8.74
CA GLN A 55 8.40 5.56 10.01
C GLN A 55 9.90 5.26 9.93
N GLU A 56 10.29 4.17 9.24
CA GLU A 56 11.68 3.84 8.99
C GLU A 56 12.36 4.84 8.04
N LEU A 57 11.68 5.19 6.95
CA LEU A 57 12.13 6.19 5.98
C LEU A 57 12.35 7.55 6.65
N ASP A 58 11.34 8.10 7.34
CA ASP A 58 11.44 9.40 8.01
C ASP A 58 12.58 9.43 9.04
N ARG A 59 12.81 8.33 9.78
CA ARG A 59 13.94 8.17 10.70
C ARG A 59 15.30 8.18 9.99
N ARG A 60 15.47 7.44 8.89
CA ARG A 60 16.74 7.43 8.12
C ARG A 60 17.01 8.76 7.42
N LEU A 61 15.97 9.44 6.92
CA LEU A 61 16.08 10.79 6.37
C LEU A 61 16.44 11.84 7.43
N ALA A 62 15.90 11.74 8.64
CA ALA A 62 16.28 12.61 9.76
C ALA A 62 17.76 12.44 10.13
N LEU A 63 18.24 11.19 10.20
CA LEU A 63 19.65 10.88 10.44
C LEU A 63 20.56 11.40 9.32
N PHE A 64 20.17 11.24 8.05
CA PHE A 64 20.90 11.80 6.90
C PHE A 64 21.03 13.32 7.01
N ARG A 65 19.91 14.02 7.27
CA ARG A 65 19.85 15.48 7.39
C ARG A 65 20.72 15.99 8.54
N SER A 66 20.67 15.32 9.70
CA SER A 66 21.52 15.62 10.86
C SER A 66 23.01 15.48 10.55
N LYS A 67 23.46 14.34 9.97
CA LYS A 67 24.88 14.10 9.65
C LYS A 67 25.39 15.02 8.52
N SER A 68 24.59 15.24 7.48
CA SER A 68 24.98 16.07 6.34
C SER A 68 25.00 17.57 6.69
N GLY A 69 24.01 18.03 7.46
CA GLY A 69 23.67 19.45 7.61
C GLY A 69 22.65 19.93 6.58
N LEU A 70 22.03 19.05 5.79
CA LEU A 70 21.00 19.44 4.82
C LEU A 70 19.63 19.67 5.46
N SER A 71 19.06 20.82 5.14
CA SER A 71 17.68 21.21 5.42
C SER A 71 17.03 21.77 4.16
N CYS A 72 15.70 21.85 4.15
CA CYS A 72 15.02 22.80 3.28
C CYS A 72 15.23 24.22 3.83
N ALA A 73 15.09 25.24 2.99
CA ALA A 73 14.79 26.58 3.47
C ALA A 73 13.58 26.57 4.42
N SER A 74 13.55 27.51 5.36
CA SER A 74 12.35 27.85 6.13
C SER A 74 11.17 28.07 5.18
N GLU A 75 9.98 27.59 5.55
CA GLU A 75 8.74 27.75 4.77
C GLU A 75 8.85 27.27 3.30
N CYS A 76 9.69 26.26 3.02
CA CYS A 76 9.83 25.73 1.67
C CYS A 76 8.69 24.76 1.27
N GLY A 77 7.65 25.30 0.65
CA GLY A 77 6.59 24.53 -0.03
C GLY A 77 6.86 24.19 -1.49
N ARG A 78 8.06 24.47 -2.04
CA ARG A 78 8.32 24.45 -3.49
C ARG A 78 8.12 23.07 -4.15
N CYS A 79 8.33 21.98 -3.42
CA CYS A 79 8.05 20.63 -3.91
C CYS A 79 6.54 20.36 -4.06
N CYS A 80 5.73 20.76 -3.08
CA CYS A 80 4.29 20.49 -3.07
C CYS A 80 3.49 21.36 -4.05
N LYS A 81 4.08 22.45 -4.57
CA LYS A 81 3.49 23.30 -5.61
C LYS A 81 3.71 22.79 -7.05
N LYS A 82 4.34 21.62 -7.23
CA LYS A 82 4.54 21.00 -8.55
C LYS A 82 3.28 20.23 -8.98
N PRO A 83 2.71 20.46 -10.19
CA PRO A 83 1.62 19.64 -10.72
C PRO A 83 2.13 18.30 -11.29
N ASP A 84 3.37 18.29 -11.80
CA ASP A 84 4.10 17.15 -12.35
C ASP A 84 4.72 16.27 -11.24
N ILE A 85 3.91 15.87 -10.26
CA ILE A 85 4.28 14.85 -9.26
C ILE A 85 3.54 13.57 -9.59
N GLU A 86 4.29 12.50 -9.82
CA GLU A 86 3.74 11.17 -10.06
C GLU A 86 4.03 10.21 -8.90
N ALA A 87 3.05 9.35 -8.60
CA ALA A 87 3.07 8.41 -7.49
C ALA A 87 2.40 7.09 -7.88
N TRP A 88 2.66 6.04 -7.10
CA TRP A 88 1.84 4.83 -7.11
C TRP A 88 0.67 4.96 -6.13
N ALA A 89 -0.44 4.28 -6.42
CA ALA A 89 -1.63 4.31 -5.56
C ALA A 89 -1.33 3.81 -4.14
N ILE A 90 -0.46 2.82 -4.00
CA ILE A 90 -0.05 2.29 -2.68
C ILE A 90 0.56 3.37 -1.78
N GLU A 91 1.16 4.42 -2.36
CA GLU A 91 1.82 5.46 -1.58
C GLU A 91 0.83 6.21 -0.66
N PHE A 92 -0.46 6.21 -1.03
CA PHE A 92 -1.56 6.83 -0.29
C PHE A 92 -2.50 5.83 0.36
N LEU A 93 -2.13 4.54 0.44
CA LEU A 93 -2.96 3.51 1.09
C LEU A 93 -3.30 3.87 2.56
N PRO A 94 -2.38 4.38 3.41
CA PRO A 94 -2.72 4.82 4.76
C PRO A 94 -3.59 6.09 4.81
N LEU A 95 -3.46 6.98 3.82
CA LEU A 95 -4.28 8.19 3.70
C LEU A 95 -5.73 7.82 3.39
N ALA A 96 -5.94 6.96 2.39
CA ALA A 96 -7.25 6.47 2.01
C ALA A 96 -7.92 5.68 3.14
N TYR A 97 -7.17 4.81 3.82
CA TYR A 97 -7.65 4.05 4.98
C TYR A 97 -8.13 4.96 6.12
N ARG A 98 -7.37 6.00 6.45
CA ARG A 98 -7.78 7.02 7.42
C ARG A 98 -9.09 7.71 7.00
N HIS A 99 -9.19 8.19 5.76
CA HIS A 99 -10.39 8.91 5.33
C HIS A 99 -11.66 8.05 5.35
N CYS A 100 -11.57 6.75 5.08
CA CYS A 100 -12.71 5.83 5.20
C CYS A 100 -13.08 5.56 6.68
N LEU A 101 -12.10 5.45 7.59
CA LEU A 101 -12.35 5.37 9.04
C LEU A 101 -12.93 6.67 9.63
N GLU A 102 -12.62 7.82 9.04
CA GLU A 102 -13.07 9.14 9.48
C GLU A 102 -14.34 9.63 8.77
N GLY A 103 -14.94 8.85 7.86
CA GLY A 103 -16.12 9.25 7.08
C GLY A 103 -15.90 10.46 6.15
N THR A 104 -14.66 10.69 5.71
CA THR A 104 -14.23 11.87 4.93
C THR A 104 -13.67 11.52 3.54
N ASP A 105 -13.79 10.26 3.13
CA ASP A 105 -13.42 9.72 1.82
C ASP A 105 -14.24 10.32 0.67
N GLN A 106 -15.57 10.35 0.76
CA GLN A 106 -16.43 10.90 -0.30
C GLN A 106 -16.24 12.42 -0.53
N PRO A 107 -16.11 13.28 0.50
CA PRO A 107 -15.72 14.68 0.33
C PRO A 107 -14.35 14.86 -0.35
N LEU A 108 -13.34 14.05 0.02
CA LEU A 108 -12.02 14.09 -0.62
C LEU A 108 -12.08 13.63 -2.09
N LEU A 109 -12.86 12.57 -2.37
CA LEU A 109 -13.06 12.05 -3.72
C LEU A 109 -13.71 13.09 -4.65
N ASN A 110 -14.76 13.79 -4.18
CA ASN A 110 -15.40 14.88 -4.92
C ASN A 110 -14.38 15.97 -5.29
N LYS A 111 -13.63 16.45 -4.30
CA LYS A 111 -12.60 17.49 -4.46
C LYS A 111 -11.50 17.08 -5.47
N ILE A 112 -11.20 15.79 -5.61
CA ILE A 112 -10.27 15.27 -6.63
C ILE A 112 -10.93 15.21 -8.01
N VAL A 113 -12.20 14.82 -8.10
CA VAL A 113 -12.95 14.72 -9.37
C VAL A 113 -13.14 16.10 -10.01
N GLU A 114 -13.36 17.14 -9.21
CA GLU A 114 -13.47 18.54 -9.64
C GLU A 114 -12.16 19.13 -10.21
N SER A 115 -11.00 18.55 -9.88
CA SER A 115 -9.69 19.12 -10.21
C SER A 115 -8.54 18.07 -10.22
N PRO A 116 -8.61 17.04 -11.08
CA PRO A 116 -7.71 15.89 -11.02
C PRO A 116 -6.27 16.18 -11.43
N ASP A 117 -6.03 17.20 -12.26
CA ASP A 117 -4.72 17.57 -12.82
C ASP A 117 -4.17 18.89 -12.24
N GLN A 118 -4.72 19.33 -11.10
CA GLN A 118 -4.20 20.45 -10.31
C GLN A 118 -3.02 20.05 -9.42
N ILE A 119 -2.45 21.04 -8.73
CA ILE A 119 -1.55 20.84 -7.58
C ILE A 119 -2.14 19.80 -6.59
N CYS A 120 -1.26 19.09 -5.86
CA CYS A 120 -1.65 18.05 -4.92
C CYS A 120 -2.80 18.48 -3.99
N ILE A 121 -3.87 17.69 -3.92
CA ILE A 121 -5.14 18.05 -3.27
C ILE A 121 -5.03 18.25 -1.74
N LEU A 122 -3.92 17.78 -1.17
CA LEU A 122 -3.53 17.89 0.24
C LEU A 122 -2.72 19.16 0.55
N PHE A 123 -2.30 19.90 -0.48
CA PHE A 123 -1.62 21.19 -0.35
C PHE A 123 -2.56 22.23 0.26
N SER A 124 -2.05 23.03 1.18
CA SER A 124 -2.77 24.12 1.83
C SER A 124 -1.83 25.29 2.09
N PRO A 125 -2.05 26.46 1.44
CA PRO A 125 -1.15 27.61 1.60
C PRO A 125 -1.22 28.23 3.01
N PHE A 126 -2.19 27.83 3.83
CA PHE A 126 -2.44 28.37 5.17
C PHE A 126 -1.67 27.66 6.29
N ILE A 127 -1.04 26.51 6.03
CA ILE A 127 -0.23 25.78 7.03
C ILE A 127 1.25 26.10 6.84
N LEU A 128 1.79 26.98 7.70
CA LEU A 128 3.20 27.35 7.78
C LEU A 128 4.05 26.29 8.52
N ASP A 129 3.92 25.03 8.12
CA ASP A 129 4.70 23.89 8.63
C ASP A 129 4.99 22.89 7.52
N LYS A 130 6.03 22.06 7.69
CA LYS A 130 6.28 20.79 6.98
C LYS A 130 5.87 20.75 5.48
N GLY A 131 6.17 21.80 4.72
CA GLY A 131 5.90 21.85 3.27
C GLY A 131 4.44 22.02 2.87
N PHE A 132 3.59 22.65 3.70
CA PHE A 132 2.22 23.08 3.36
C PHE A 132 1.27 21.91 3.02
N CYS A 133 1.33 20.81 3.76
CA CYS A 133 0.48 19.63 3.54
C CYS A 133 -0.42 19.36 4.75
N ASN A 134 -1.74 19.40 4.55
CA ASN A 134 -2.75 19.12 5.59
C ASN A 134 -2.58 17.73 6.21
N HIS A 135 -2.11 16.76 5.42
CA HIS A 135 -1.98 15.36 5.83
C HIS A 135 -0.52 14.89 5.81
N TYR A 136 0.40 15.71 6.35
CA TYR A 136 1.85 15.45 6.24
C TYR A 136 2.29 14.06 6.76
N ASN A 137 1.67 13.54 7.82
CA ASN A 137 1.97 12.21 8.35
C ASN A 137 1.59 11.08 7.38
N TYR A 138 0.64 11.35 6.48
CA TYR A 138 0.05 10.43 5.48
C TYR A 138 0.51 10.71 4.05
N ARG A 139 1.53 11.57 3.88
CA ARG A 139 2.15 11.85 2.57
C ARG A 139 2.82 10.59 1.98
N GLY A 140 2.75 10.45 0.66
CA GLY A 140 3.33 9.34 -0.09
C GLY A 140 4.87 9.27 -0.06
N ALA A 141 5.43 8.15 -0.51
CA ALA A 141 6.87 7.91 -0.54
C ALA A 141 7.62 8.96 -1.38
N ILE A 142 7.06 9.38 -2.52
CA ILE A 142 7.62 10.45 -3.36
C ILE A 142 7.82 11.76 -2.57
N CYS A 143 6.87 12.09 -1.70
CA CYS A 143 6.88 13.28 -0.83
C CYS A 143 7.82 13.14 0.39
N ARG A 144 8.41 11.96 0.61
CA ARG A 144 9.40 11.68 1.67
C ARG A 144 10.81 11.60 1.08
N LEU A 145 10.94 10.84 -0.01
CA LEU A 145 12.20 10.60 -0.72
C LEU A 145 12.77 11.89 -1.33
N PHE A 146 11.92 12.75 -1.91
CA PHE A 146 12.39 13.96 -2.58
C PHE A 146 13.04 14.95 -1.59
N GLY A 147 14.27 15.37 -1.88
CA GLY A 147 15.03 16.36 -1.11
C GLY A 147 16.23 15.77 -0.37
N PHE A 148 16.11 14.54 0.15
CA PHE A 148 17.06 13.98 1.13
C PHE A 148 17.36 12.48 0.97
N SER A 149 16.88 11.83 -0.10
CA SER A 149 17.24 10.43 -0.44
C SER A 149 18.08 10.36 -1.72
N ALA A 150 18.53 9.18 -2.13
CA ALA A 150 19.35 8.98 -3.32
C ALA A 150 18.63 8.16 -4.40
N VAL A 151 18.99 8.40 -5.66
CA VAL A 151 18.66 7.53 -6.80
C VAL A 151 19.92 6.75 -7.16
N ILE A 152 19.83 5.42 -7.24
CA ILE A 152 20.91 4.59 -7.79
C ILE A 152 20.95 4.80 -9.31
N ASP A 153 22.12 5.05 -9.88
CA ASP A 153 22.31 5.23 -11.32
C ASP A 153 22.74 3.94 -12.05
N LYS A 154 22.93 4.03 -13.38
CA LYS A 154 23.30 2.89 -14.24
C LYS A 154 24.68 2.28 -13.95
N TYR A 155 25.49 2.88 -13.07
CA TYR A 155 26.78 2.37 -12.60
C TYR A 155 26.70 1.89 -11.14
N GLY A 156 25.50 1.75 -10.58
CA GLY A 156 25.27 1.39 -9.17
C GLY A 156 25.54 2.51 -8.18
N GLN A 157 25.87 3.73 -8.63
CA GLN A 157 26.27 4.82 -7.75
C GLN A 157 25.03 5.55 -7.20
N ARG A 158 25.01 5.76 -5.87
CA ARG A 158 23.96 6.53 -5.19
C ARG A 158 24.15 8.02 -5.47
N ARG A 159 23.17 8.68 -6.10
CA ARG A 159 23.19 10.13 -6.38
C ARG A 159 22.08 10.86 -5.63
N LEU A 160 22.45 11.89 -4.87
CA LEU A 160 21.53 12.65 -4.02
C LEU A 160 20.40 13.33 -4.81
N SER A 161 19.16 12.95 -4.53
CA SER A 161 17.93 13.54 -5.07
C SER A 161 17.52 14.74 -4.22
N THR A 162 17.94 15.94 -4.63
CA THR A 162 17.62 17.18 -3.92
C THR A 162 17.29 18.34 -4.85
N CYS A 163 16.50 19.30 -4.36
CA CYS A 163 15.94 20.37 -5.17
C CYS A 163 16.96 21.48 -5.48
N LYS A 164 16.70 22.25 -6.55
CA LYS A 164 17.58 23.35 -7.01
C LYS A 164 17.93 24.32 -5.87
N THR A 165 16.94 24.76 -5.09
CA THR A 165 17.12 25.68 -3.97
C THR A 165 18.12 25.18 -2.92
N ILE A 166 18.08 23.88 -2.55
CA ILE A 166 19.02 23.31 -1.57
C ILE A 166 20.47 23.33 -2.09
N LYS A 167 20.67 23.13 -3.40
CA LYS A 167 22.00 23.22 -4.04
C LYS A 167 22.55 24.65 -4.04
N GLU A 168 21.68 25.63 -4.27
CA GLU A 168 22.02 27.05 -4.34
C GLU A 168 22.23 27.69 -2.96
N GLN A 169 21.53 27.22 -1.91
CA GLN A 169 21.66 27.75 -0.56
C GLN A 169 23.03 27.48 0.10
N SER A 170 23.67 26.35 -0.19
CA SER A 170 25.04 26.07 0.27
C SER A 170 25.70 24.97 -0.56
N THR A 171 26.50 25.39 -1.54
CA THR A 171 27.31 24.47 -2.37
C THR A 171 28.21 23.57 -1.52
N LYS A 172 28.79 24.10 -0.44
CA LYS A 172 29.65 23.34 0.49
C LYS A 172 28.88 22.23 1.21
N THR A 173 27.68 22.53 1.71
CA THR A 173 26.84 21.51 2.38
C THR A 173 26.33 20.49 1.37
N TYR A 174 25.93 20.92 0.17
CA TYR A 174 25.49 20.04 -0.92
C TYR A 174 26.58 19.08 -1.39
N ILE A 175 27.84 19.53 -1.54
CA ILE A 175 28.98 18.67 -1.92
C ILE A 175 29.22 17.60 -0.86
N LYS A 176 29.43 18.00 0.41
CA LYS A 176 29.61 17.09 1.56
C LYS A 176 28.47 16.06 1.62
N ALA A 177 27.23 16.50 1.45
CA ALA A 177 26.07 15.62 1.49
C ALA A 177 25.98 14.67 0.28
N SER A 178 26.48 15.10 -0.88
CA SER A 178 26.52 14.28 -2.11
C SER A 178 27.64 13.25 -2.10
N GLU A 179 28.71 13.49 -1.34
CA GLU A 179 29.77 12.53 -1.03
C GLU A 179 29.26 11.51 -0.01
N MET A 180 28.75 11.99 1.13
CA MET A 180 28.15 11.16 2.16
C MET A 180 26.99 10.29 1.62
N ALA A 181 26.21 10.78 0.64
CA ALA A 181 25.16 10.01 -0.02
C ALA A 181 25.66 8.88 -0.94
N ARG A 182 26.91 8.94 -1.43
CA ARG A 182 27.55 7.82 -2.16
C ARG A 182 27.98 6.74 -1.18
N GLU A 183 28.76 7.15 -0.19
CA GLU A 183 29.51 6.29 0.72
C GLU A 183 28.64 5.63 1.80
N TRP A 184 27.67 6.37 2.36
CA TRP A 184 26.89 5.88 3.51
C TRP A 184 25.96 4.73 3.11
N GLU A 185 26.15 3.59 3.76
CA GLU A 185 25.45 2.35 3.44
C GLU A 185 23.93 2.45 3.67
N ASP A 186 23.51 3.01 4.82
CA ASP A 186 22.10 3.17 5.19
C ASP A 186 21.37 4.27 4.40
N MET A 187 22.00 4.90 3.41
CA MET A 187 21.40 5.98 2.63
C MET A 187 20.05 5.55 2.02
N PRO A 188 18.93 6.23 2.34
CA PRO A 188 17.64 5.93 1.74
C PRO A 188 17.70 6.03 0.21
N THR A 189 17.25 4.99 -0.51
CA THR A 189 17.19 5.01 -1.98
C THR A 189 15.77 4.87 -2.49
N TYR A 190 15.46 5.54 -3.61
CA TYR A 190 14.18 5.39 -4.31
C TYR A 190 13.90 3.91 -4.61
N GLN A 191 14.90 3.19 -5.14
CA GLN A 191 14.80 1.78 -5.48
C GLN A 191 14.38 0.90 -4.28
N TYR A 192 15.02 1.07 -3.12
CA TYR A 192 14.71 0.26 -1.92
C TYR A 192 13.25 0.44 -1.47
N TYR A 193 12.80 1.68 -1.29
CA TYR A 193 11.45 1.94 -0.78
C TYR A 193 10.36 1.59 -1.78
N TYR A 194 10.59 1.76 -3.09
CA TYR A 194 9.64 1.31 -4.11
C TYR A 194 9.62 -0.22 -4.28
N GLN A 195 10.73 -0.93 -4.06
CA GLN A 195 10.68 -2.38 -3.93
C GLN A 195 9.83 -2.80 -2.72
N LYS A 196 10.06 -2.20 -1.54
CA LYS A 196 9.29 -2.53 -0.32
C LYS A 196 7.81 -2.18 -0.39
N LEU A 197 7.41 -1.20 -1.20
CA LEU A 197 6.00 -0.96 -1.50
C LEU A 197 5.40 -2.06 -2.41
N GLN A 198 6.09 -2.45 -3.49
CA GLN A 198 5.63 -3.57 -4.33
C GLN A 198 5.51 -4.89 -3.56
N GLU A 199 6.37 -5.13 -2.56
CA GLU A 199 6.29 -6.31 -1.68
C GLU A 199 5.03 -6.33 -0.77
N ILE A 200 4.32 -5.21 -0.59
CA ILE A 200 3.13 -5.10 0.28
C ILE A 200 1.82 -5.22 -0.53
N GLU A 201 1.71 -4.50 -1.64
CA GLU A 201 0.55 -4.60 -2.55
C GLU A 201 0.96 -4.35 -4.00
N PRO A 202 1.34 -5.40 -4.75
CA PRO A 202 1.67 -5.30 -6.16
C PRO A 202 0.55 -4.68 -7.01
N SER A 203 -0.72 -4.90 -6.65
CA SER A 203 -1.87 -4.42 -7.45
C SER A 203 -2.04 -2.89 -7.44
N LEU A 204 -1.36 -2.19 -6.52
CA LEU A 204 -1.37 -0.74 -6.39
C LEU A 204 -0.06 -0.07 -6.88
N CYS A 205 0.80 -0.82 -7.59
CA CYS A 205 2.11 -0.37 -8.08
C CYS A 205 2.28 -0.44 -9.62
N HIS A 206 1.22 -0.74 -10.37
CA HIS A 206 1.31 -1.02 -11.81
C HIS A 206 1.77 0.17 -12.67
N GLU A 207 1.26 1.38 -12.42
CA GLU A 207 1.53 2.57 -13.21
C GLU A 207 1.75 3.81 -12.33
N ARG A 208 2.60 4.72 -12.80
CA ARG A 208 2.80 6.04 -12.17
C ARG A 208 1.66 6.96 -12.60
N LEU A 209 0.90 7.45 -11.62
CA LEU A 209 -0.22 8.36 -11.84
C LEU A 209 0.11 9.75 -11.30
N PRO A 210 -0.38 10.85 -11.93
CA PRO A 210 -0.40 12.17 -11.31
C PRO A 210 -0.98 12.09 -9.88
N ILE A 211 -0.37 12.82 -8.94
CA ILE A 211 -0.54 12.59 -7.50
C ILE A 211 -2.00 12.50 -7.01
N ASN A 212 -2.91 13.32 -7.57
CA ASN A 212 -4.33 13.29 -7.21
C ASN A 212 -5.05 12.05 -7.77
N LYS A 213 -4.66 11.57 -8.96
CA LYS A 213 -5.14 10.31 -9.56
C LYS A 213 -4.63 9.10 -8.77
N ALA A 214 -3.38 9.15 -8.25
CA ALA A 214 -2.87 8.14 -7.32
C ALA A 214 -3.66 8.10 -5.99
N ILE A 215 -4.00 9.25 -5.40
CA ILE A 215 -4.85 9.33 -4.20
C ILE A 215 -6.25 8.77 -4.50
N ARG A 216 -6.87 9.11 -5.64
CA ARG A 216 -8.18 8.57 -6.06
C ARG A 216 -8.16 7.05 -6.25
N ALA A 217 -7.09 6.49 -6.82
CA ALA A 217 -6.93 5.05 -6.96
C ALA A 217 -6.79 4.35 -5.59
N ALA A 218 -6.06 4.97 -4.64
CA ALA A 218 -5.96 4.47 -3.27
C ALA A 218 -7.32 4.49 -2.55
N LEU A 219 -8.09 5.58 -2.68
CA LEU A 219 -9.45 5.70 -2.15
C LEU A 219 -10.34 4.59 -2.73
N GLY A 220 -10.40 4.45 -4.06
CA GLY A 220 -11.22 3.42 -4.71
C GLY A 220 -10.92 1.98 -4.23
N TYR A 221 -9.64 1.64 -4.03
CA TYR A 221 -9.23 0.35 -3.47
C TYR A 221 -9.72 0.17 -2.02
N VAL A 222 -9.55 1.18 -1.17
CA VAL A 222 -9.97 1.13 0.24
C VAL A 222 -11.49 1.08 0.37
N MET A 223 -12.22 1.98 -0.29
CA MET A 223 -13.69 2.04 -0.26
C MET A 223 -14.31 0.71 -0.72
N ASN A 224 -13.77 0.10 -1.79
CA ASN A 224 -14.25 -1.19 -2.27
C ASN A 224 -14.01 -2.33 -1.27
N ARG A 225 -12.88 -2.31 -0.55
CA ARG A 225 -12.63 -3.25 0.56
C ARG A 225 -13.59 -3.00 1.72
N PHE A 226 -13.78 -1.76 2.15
CA PHE A 226 -14.71 -1.41 3.23
C PHE A 226 -16.13 -1.90 2.95
N TYR A 227 -16.62 -1.70 1.73
CA TYR A 227 -17.94 -2.15 1.26
C TYR A 227 -18.15 -3.67 1.32
N TYR A 228 -17.09 -4.47 1.14
CA TYR A 228 -17.17 -5.94 1.25
C TYR A 228 -16.79 -6.49 2.63
N GLU A 229 -16.18 -5.67 3.50
CA GLU A 229 -15.66 -6.08 4.81
C GLU A 229 -16.49 -5.53 5.99
N ASN A 230 -17.42 -4.58 5.79
CA ASN A 230 -18.24 -3.95 6.84
C ASN A 230 -19.68 -3.65 6.35
N GLU A 231 -20.71 -4.19 7.01
CA GLU A 231 -22.11 -3.95 6.64
C GLU A 231 -22.56 -2.50 6.93
N ASP A 232 -22.06 -1.89 8.01
CA ASP A 232 -22.43 -0.52 8.41
C ASP A 232 -22.08 0.51 7.32
N TYR A 233 -20.92 0.37 6.67
CA TYR A 233 -20.47 1.27 5.59
C TYR A 233 -21.39 1.22 4.36
N ILE A 234 -22.05 0.09 4.10
CA ILE A 234 -23.05 -0.06 3.02
C ILE A 234 -24.31 0.77 3.36
N SER A 235 -24.69 0.84 4.64
CA SER A 235 -25.87 1.59 5.08
C SER A 235 -25.69 3.11 4.97
N GLU A 236 -24.47 3.60 5.24
CA GLU A 236 -24.13 5.02 5.12
C GLU A 236 -23.79 5.43 3.67
N ASN A 237 -23.24 4.51 2.86
CA ASN A 237 -22.84 4.73 1.47
C ASN A 237 -23.57 3.78 0.50
N PRO A 238 -24.91 3.86 0.37
CA PRO A 238 -25.66 2.98 -0.49
C PRO A 238 -25.26 3.14 -1.97
N PRO A 239 -25.22 2.05 -2.76
CA PRO A 239 -24.84 2.11 -4.16
C PRO A 239 -25.82 3.00 -4.95
N LYS A 240 -25.28 4.04 -5.60
CA LYS A 240 -26.06 4.91 -6.47
C LYS A 240 -26.60 4.09 -7.65
N ALA A 241 -27.92 4.12 -7.85
CA ALA A 241 -28.53 3.60 -9.05
C ALA A 241 -27.95 4.33 -10.28
N GLY A 242 -27.60 3.56 -11.32
CA GLY A 242 -27.05 4.06 -12.58
C GLY A 242 -28.11 4.38 -13.62
#